data_AF-A0AA97D6Y1-F1
#
_entry.id   AF-A0AA97D6Y1-F1
#
_cell.length_a   1.000
_cell.length_b   1.000
_cell.length_c   1.000
_cell.angle_alpha   90.00
_cell.angle_beta   90.00
_cell.angle_gamma   90.00
#
_symmetry.space_group_name_H-M   'P 1'
#
loop_
_entity.id
_entity.type
_entity.pdbx_description
1 polymer ?
#
loop_
_entity_poly.entity_id
_entity_poly.type
_entity_poly.pdbx_seq_one_letter_code
_entity_poly.pdbx_strand_id
1 'polypeptide(L)'
;MDKNQFLVSLFSIFLSSILTENYILSKFLGICPFLGVSKKLDTATGMSMAVIVVMFISTAVTFPIDQYLLKPYNMEYMQVVVFILIIASLVQLIETILKKSMPALYQALGIYLPLITTNCAVLGITQLVLTKNENYGQALVNAFGSGVGFLVAMVIFAGVRERTERNDFPKFMQGLPITLVSASLVAASFLGFAGMVDGMFGSVTLEAPKTSTIELSGSMQIIIPVVTVCVLGILFALILSVASTILAVPKDQKEEDIRAMLPGANCGACGFSGCDGYAAALAQGEAKPGLCAPGGAIVAKAIGDYLGVGGSADAQVAVVQCLGNDDNCTDKVVYEGISTCAAASLVSGGPTSCAYGCMGIGDCVNACQYDAIQVCNGAAVVDVTRCVGCTMCAQACPRHLIQMVPKKRQAVNRCSNCDKGAATTKVCKVGCIGCGKCAKVCPKEAITIENFNATVDPQKCVGCGLCTKECPRGCLTMMLVPKADTPANT
;
A
#
# COMPACT_ATOMS: atom_id res chain seq x y z
N MET A 1 42.36 19.96 -15.78
CA MET A 1 41.85 20.13 -14.40
C MET A 1 42.82 19.46 -13.45
N ASP A 2 43.19 20.15 -12.37
CA ASP A 2 43.95 19.54 -11.27
C ASP A 2 43.10 18.44 -10.60
N LYS A 3 43.69 17.32 -10.18
CA LYS A 3 42.93 16.15 -9.67
C LYS A 3 42.02 16.52 -8.49
N ASN A 4 42.49 17.43 -7.63
CA ASN A 4 41.73 17.92 -6.49
C ASN A 4 40.52 18.77 -6.92
N GLN A 5 40.66 19.59 -7.96
CA GLN A 5 39.57 20.44 -8.45
C GLN A 5 38.47 19.61 -9.13
N PHE A 6 38.83 18.50 -9.78
CA PHE A 6 37.88 17.54 -10.34
C PHE A 6 37.09 16.79 -9.25
N LEU A 7 37.76 16.34 -8.19
CA LEU A 7 37.09 15.68 -7.05
C LEU A 7 36.15 16.61 -6.31
N VAL A 8 36.55 17.87 -6.08
CA VAL A 8 35.69 18.89 -5.47
C VAL A 8 34.46 19.18 -6.35
N SER A 9 34.64 19.24 -7.68
CA SER A 9 33.52 19.40 -8.62
C SER A 9 32.54 18.22 -8.55
N LEU A 10 33.03 16.98 -8.52
CA LEU A 10 32.17 15.79 -8.40
C LEU A 10 31.38 15.78 -7.08
N PHE A 11 32.04 16.12 -5.97
CA PHE A 11 31.39 16.17 -4.66
C PHE A 11 30.33 17.28 -4.58
N SER A 12 30.62 18.46 -5.16
CA SER A 12 29.69 19.58 -5.25
C SER A 12 28.45 19.21 -6.07
N ILE A 13 28.63 18.59 -7.24
CA ILE A 13 27.53 18.11 -8.09
C ILE A 13 26.69 17.07 -7.34
N PHE A 14 27.34 16.11 -6.67
CA PHE A 14 26.65 15.09 -5.89
C PHE A 14 25.78 15.72 -4.79
N LEU A 15 26.33 16.62 -3.98
CA LEU A 15 25.59 17.26 -2.89
C LEU A 15 24.48 18.18 -3.42
N SER A 16 24.74 18.92 -4.49
CA SER A 16 23.76 19.79 -5.15
C SER A 16 22.58 18.98 -5.67
N SER A 17 22.83 17.87 -6.37
CA SER A 17 21.78 17.02 -6.93
C SER A 17 20.85 16.39 -5.87
N ILE A 18 21.36 16.15 -4.66
CA ILE A 18 20.56 15.59 -3.55
C ILE A 18 19.65 16.66 -2.93
N LEU A 19 20.19 17.85 -2.68
CA LEU A 19 19.54 18.88 -1.85
C LEU A 19 19.05 20.07 -2.67
N THR A 20 19.96 20.81 -3.30
CA THR A 20 19.68 22.09 -3.96
C THR A 20 18.89 21.92 -5.27
N GLU A 21 19.24 20.92 -6.06
CA GLU A 21 18.61 20.61 -7.34
C GLU A 21 17.80 19.31 -7.28
N ASN A 22 17.15 19.07 -6.14
CA ASN A 22 16.33 17.89 -5.94
C ASN A 22 15.25 17.77 -7.02
N TYR A 23 15.20 16.64 -7.72
CA TYR A 23 14.33 16.47 -8.88
C TYR A 23 12.84 16.53 -8.52
N ILE A 24 12.46 16.02 -7.34
CA ILE A 24 11.06 16.02 -6.89
C ILE A 24 10.68 17.39 -6.34
N LEU A 25 11.48 17.89 -5.39
CA LEU A 25 11.09 19.02 -4.55
C LEU A 25 11.44 20.39 -5.17
N SER A 26 12.45 20.45 -6.05
CA SER A 26 12.91 21.69 -6.69
C SER A 26 12.55 21.74 -8.18
N LYS A 27 12.68 20.62 -8.90
CA LYS A 27 12.38 20.55 -10.35
C LYS A 27 10.99 19.99 -10.68
N PHE A 28 10.23 19.52 -9.69
CA PHE A 28 8.87 18.98 -9.86
C PHE A 28 8.75 17.80 -10.84
N LEU A 29 9.80 16.98 -10.94
CA LEU A 29 9.87 15.77 -11.76
C LEU A 29 9.72 14.52 -10.87
N GLY A 30 9.01 13.51 -11.37
CA GLY A 30 8.76 12.27 -10.64
C GLY A 30 7.63 12.34 -9.62
N ILE A 31 6.67 13.26 -9.79
CA ILE A 31 5.55 13.45 -8.85
C ILE A 31 4.60 12.24 -8.81
N CYS A 32 4.36 11.56 -9.93
CA CYS A 32 3.46 10.40 -9.99
C CYS A 32 3.90 9.26 -9.05
N PRO A 33 5.15 8.75 -9.13
CA PRO A 33 5.64 7.76 -8.17
C PRO A 33 5.73 8.33 -6.74
N PHE A 34 6.06 9.61 -6.61
CA PHE A 34 6.15 10.29 -5.32
C PHE A 34 4.84 10.32 -4.54
N LEU A 35 3.72 10.66 -5.19
CA LEU A 35 2.41 10.66 -4.56
C LEU A 35 1.78 9.26 -4.48
N GLY A 36 2.11 8.37 -5.41
CA GLY A 36 1.54 7.03 -5.52
C GLY A 36 2.05 6.03 -4.50
N VAL A 37 3.34 6.10 -4.13
CA VAL A 37 4.04 5.03 -3.38
C VAL A 37 4.57 5.49 -2.01
N SER A 38 4.35 6.75 -1.63
CA SER A 38 4.77 7.32 -0.35
C SER A 38 3.91 6.97 0.86
N LYS A 39 2.93 6.05 0.75
CA LYS A 39 2.06 5.68 1.89
C LYS A 39 2.79 4.90 2.99
N LYS A 40 3.75 4.05 2.62
CA LYS A 40 4.52 3.22 3.54
C LYS A 40 6.01 3.41 3.27
N LEU A 41 6.81 3.42 4.34
CA LEU A 41 8.26 3.58 4.23
C LEU A 41 8.92 2.43 3.46
N ASP A 42 8.50 1.18 3.69
CA ASP A 42 9.07 0.01 3.02
C ASP A 42 8.84 0.03 1.50
N THR A 43 7.65 0.46 1.06
CA THR A 43 7.34 0.58 -0.37
C THR A 43 8.05 1.78 -1.00
N ALA A 44 8.14 2.90 -0.28
CA ALA A 44 8.79 4.12 -0.76
C ALA A 44 10.31 3.92 -0.96
N THR A 45 10.96 3.23 -0.02
CA THR A 45 12.39 2.88 -0.10
C THR A 45 12.66 1.91 -1.24
N GLY A 46 11.87 0.84 -1.37
CA GLY A 46 11.99 -0.13 -2.46
C GLY A 46 11.86 0.51 -3.85
N MET A 47 10.88 1.40 -4.03
CA MET A 47 10.70 2.12 -5.30
C MET A 47 11.88 3.04 -5.61
N SER A 48 12.35 3.80 -4.62
CA SER A 48 13.44 4.75 -4.80
C SER A 48 14.76 4.07 -5.16
N MET A 49 15.04 2.91 -4.59
CA MET A 49 16.21 2.09 -4.96
C MET A 49 16.16 1.65 -6.43
N ALA A 50 14.99 1.24 -6.92
CA ALA A 50 14.82 0.92 -8.34
C ALA A 50 15.04 2.15 -9.24
N VAL A 51 14.51 3.31 -8.85
CA VAL A 51 14.69 4.57 -9.59
C VAL A 51 16.16 5.00 -9.64
N ILE A 52 16.93 4.86 -8.55
CA ILE A 52 18.38 5.15 -8.52
C ILE A 52 19.11 4.34 -9.61
N VAL A 53 18.86 3.03 -9.65
CA VAL A 53 19.49 2.12 -10.62
C VAL A 53 19.11 2.52 -12.05
N VAL A 54 17.83 2.79 -12.28
CA VAL A 54 17.31 3.16 -13.61
C VAL A 54 17.88 4.51 -14.07
N MET A 55 17.93 5.53 -13.21
CA MET A 55 18.50 6.84 -13.54
C MET A 55 19.98 6.73 -13.91
N PHE A 56 20.74 5.94 -13.15
CA PHE A 56 22.17 5.72 -13.40
C PHE A 56 22.42 5.01 -14.73
N ILE A 57 21.77 3.85 -14.95
CA ILE A 57 21.96 3.05 -16.18
C ILE A 57 21.44 3.81 -17.41
N SER A 58 20.29 4.47 -17.31
CA SER A 58 19.74 5.24 -18.42
C SER A 58 20.70 6.35 -18.83
N THR A 59 21.25 7.11 -17.88
CA THR A 59 22.24 8.16 -18.17
C THR A 59 23.52 7.59 -18.76
N ALA A 60 23.99 6.44 -18.26
CA ALA A 60 25.18 5.76 -18.79
C ALA A 60 25.03 5.35 -20.26
N VAL A 61 23.81 5.01 -20.70
CA VAL A 61 23.52 4.58 -22.07
C VAL A 61 23.13 5.75 -22.98
N THR A 62 22.29 6.67 -22.52
CA THR A 62 21.82 7.80 -23.35
C THR A 62 22.91 8.81 -23.64
N PHE A 63 23.84 9.05 -22.70
CA PHE A 63 24.93 10.00 -22.88
C PHE A 63 25.86 9.67 -24.07
N PRO A 64 26.44 8.46 -24.18
CA PRO A 64 27.26 8.12 -25.35
C PRO A 64 26.44 8.09 -26.64
N ILE A 65 25.18 7.65 -26.60
CA ILE A 65 24.32 7.65 -27.79
C ILE A 65 24.10 9.08 -28.28
N ASP A 66 23.85 10.03 -27.37
CA ASP A 66 23.71 11.44 -27.74
C ASP A 66 25.00 12.00 -28.38
N GLN A 67 26.15 11.80 -27.73
CA GLN A 67 27.43 12.34 -28.17
C GLN A 67 27.97 11.70 -29.46
N TYR A 68 27.78 10.38 -29.63
CA TYR A 68 28.33 9.64 -30.77
C TYR A 68 27.34 9.43 -31.92
N LEU A 69 26.03 9.55 -31.68
CA LEU A 69 25.01 9.29 -32.71
C LEU A 69 24.13 10.51 -33.02
N LEU A 70 23.66 11.27 -32.02
CA LEU A 70 22.71 12.36 -32.31
C LEU A 70 23.43 13.64 -32.73
N LYS A 71 24.44 14.06 -31.98
CA LYS A 71 25.22 15.28 -32.26
C LYS A 71 25.95 15.23 -33.60
N PRO A 72 26.69 14.15 -33.95
CA PRO A 72 27.45 14.11 -35.20
C PRO A 72 26.57 14.10 -36.45
N TYR A 73 25.35 13.58 -36.34
CA TYR A 73 24.39 13.49 -37.44
C TYR A 73 23.35 14.62 -37.42
N ASN A 74 23.49 15.63 -36.55
CA ASN A 74 22.56 16.76 -36.39
C ASN A 74 21.10 16.36 -36.14
N MET A 75 20.87 15.28 -35.38
CA MET A 75 19.53 14.74 -35.05
C MET A 75 19.09 15.05 -33.60
N GLU A 76 19.58 16.14 -33.01
CA GLU A 76 19.24 16.52 -31.62
C GLU A 76 17.73 16.69 -31.39
N TYR A 77 16.97 17.08 -32.41
CA TYR A 77 15.51 17.23 -32.28
C TYR A 77 14.77 15.92 -31.96
N MET A 78 15.39 14.75 -32.19
CA MET A 78 14.82 13.43 -31.89
C MET A 78 15.31 12.81 -30.58
N GLN A 79 16.12 13.55 -29.82
CA GLN A 79 16.66 13.14 -28.53
C GLN A 79 15.59 12.59 -27.58
N VAL A 80 14.46 13.29 -27.43
CA VAL A 80 13.37 12.86 -26.53
C VAL A 80 12.83 11.48 -26.92
N VAL A 81 12.58 11.26 -28.22
CA VAL A 81 12.01 10.00 -28.73
C VAL A 81 12.98 8.85 -28.55
N VAL A 82 14.25 9.05 -28.89
CA VAL A 82 15.31 8.04 -28.73
C VAL A 82 15.49 7.68 -27.26
N PHE A 83 15.49 8.67 -26.36
CA PHE A 83 15.69 8.44 -24.93
C PHE A 83 14.53 7.66 -24.31
N ILE A 84 13.29 7.97 -24.67
CA ILE A 84 12.12 7.21 -24.21
C ILE A 84 12.23 5.73 -24.63
N LEU A 85 12.64 5.44 -25.87
CA LEU A 85 12.83 4.06 -26.34
C LEU A 85 13.91 3.32 -25.56
N ILE A 86 15.05 3.97 -25.32
CA ILE A 86 16.14 3.39 -24.51
C ILE A 86 15.65 3.10 -23.10
N ILE A 87 15.04 4.08 -22.42
CA ILE A 87 14.54 3.94 -21.05
C ILE A 87 13.50 2.82 -20.96
N ALA A 88 12.54 2.77 -21.89
CA ALA A 88 11.52 1.72 -21.92
C ALA A 88 12.14 0.33 -22.02
N SER A 89 13.14 0.14 -22.90
CA SER A 89 13.84 -1.14 -23.05
C SER A 89 14.63 -1.54 -21.80
N LEU A 90 15.31 -0.59 -21.16
CA LEU A 90 16.10 -0.81 -19.95
C LEU A 90 15.23 -1.15 -18.74
N VAL A 91 14.12 -0.42 -18.55
CA VAL A 91 13.20 -0.69 -17.46
C VAL A 91 12.51 -2.04 -17.66
N GLN A 92 12.18 -2.42 -18.89
CA GLN A 92 11.64 -3.75 -19.19
C GLN A 92 12.64 -4.88 -18.87
N LEU A 93 13.93 -4.64 -19.15
CA LEU A 93 15.00 -5.56 -18.75
C LEU A 93 15.08 -5.67 -17.22
N ILE A 94 15.05 -4.55 -16.51
CA ILE A 94 15.07 -4.51 -15.04
C ILE A 94 13.84 -5.21 -14.45
N GLU A 95 12.65 -5.02 -15.02
CA GLU A 95 11.44 -5.74 -14.62
C GLU A 95 11.65 -7.25 -14.70
N THR A 96 12.23 -7.73 -15.80
CA THR A 96 12.50 -9.15 -16.02
C THR A 96 13.53 -9.69 -15.03
N ILE A 97 14.57 -8.91 -14.73
CA ILE A 97 15.57 -9.26 -13.71
C ILE A 97 14.93 -9.31 -12.32
N LEU A 98 14.11 -8.32 -11.96
CA LEU A 98 13.42 -8.27 -10.66
C LEU A 98 12.49 -9.47 -10.46
N LYS A 99 11.74 -9.87 -11.49
CA LYS A 99 10.92 -11.10 -11.48
C LYS A 99 11.73 -12.34 -11.11
N LYS A 100 12.95 -12.47 -11.64
CA LYS A 100 13.81 -13.65 -11.45
C LYS A 100 14.62 -13.61 -10.16
N SER A 101 15.25 -12.49 -9.86
CA SER A 101 16.19 -12.36 -8.74
C SER A 101 15.49 -12.12 -7.41
N MET A 102 14.34 -11.43 -7.41
CA MET A 102 13.68 -10.96 -6.18
C MET A 102 12.14 -11.01 -6.31
N PRO A 103 11.52 -12.21 -6.37
CA PRO A 103 10.08 -12.37 -6.57
C PRO A 103 9.23 -11.68 -5.50
N ALA A 104 9.69 -11.64 -4.25
CA ALA A 104 9.01 -10.91 -3.17
C ALA A 104 8.92 -9.39 -3.44
N LEU A 105 9.98 -8.79 -3.99
CA LEU A 105 10.01 -7.37 -4.33
C LEU A 105 9.14 -7.09 -5.56
N TYR A 106 9.16 -7.99 -6.55
CA TYR A 106 8.30 -7.90 -7.72
C TYR A 106 6.80 -7.97 -7.35
N GLN A 107 6.39 -8.87 -6.45
CA GLN A 107 4.99 -8.92 -6.01
C GLN A 107 4.56 -7.67 -5.22
N ALA A 108 5.48 -7.04 -4.47
CA ALA A 108 5.19 -5.81 -3.74
C ALA A 108 5.13 -4.56 -4.63
N LEU A 109 5.98 -4.48 -5.67
CA LEU A 109 6.11 -3.31 -6.55
C LEU A 109 5.47 -3.48 -7.93
N GLY A 110 4.98 -4.66 -8.31
CA GLY A 110 4.56 -5.05 -9.66
C GLY A 110 3.63 -4.03 -10.34
N ILE A 111 2.67 -3.49 -9.59
CA ILE A 111 1.71 -2.48 -10.07
C ILE A 111 2.39 -1.14 -10.39
N TYR A 112 3.50 -0.83 -9.73
CA TYR A 112 4.23 0.44 -9.85
C TYR A 112 5.42 0.41 -10.82
N LEU A 113 5.78 -0.75 -11.37
CA LEU A 113 6.87 -0.83 -12.36
C LEU A 113 6.60 -0.02 -13.64
N PRO A 114 5.37 0.02 -14.19
CA PRO A 114 5.05 0.91 -15.31
C PRO A 114 5.31 2.39 -15.00
N LEU A 115 5.13 2.82 -13.74
CA LEU A 115 5.41 4.21 -13.32
C LEU A 115 6.89 4.57 -13.40
N ILE A 116 7.80 3.58 -13.45
CA ILE A 116 9.24 3.81 -13.65
C ILE A 116 9.52 4.18 -15.11
N THR A 117 8.90 3.48 -16.08
CA THR A 117 9.10 3.74 -17.52
C THR A 117 8.67 5.15 -17.92
N THR A 118 7.56 5.62 -17.35
CA THR A 118 7.00 6.96 -17.61
C THR A 118 7.42 7.97 -16.55
N ASN A 119 8.46 7.68 -15.77
CA ASN A 119 8.93 8.59 -14.75
C ASN A 119 9.62 9.80 -15.39
N CYS A 120 9.00 10.97 -15.30
CA CYS A 120 9.57 12.20 -15.83
C CYS A 120 10.91 12.59 -15.19
N ALA A 121 11.23 12.12 -13.98
CA ALA A 121 12.57 12.31 -13.40
C ALA A 121 13.65 11.51 -14.14
N VAL A 122 13.33 10.29 -14.60
CA VAL A 122 14.28 9.44 -15.35
C VAL A 122 14.56 10.04 -16.72
N LEU A 123 13.54 10.51 -17.44
CA LEU A 123 13.74 11.23 -18.69
C LEU A 123 14.47 12.56 -18.43
N GLY A 124 14.05 13.30 -17.40
CA GLY A 124 14.61 14.60 -17.05
C GLY A 124 16.11 14.57 -16.77
N ILE A 125 16.61 13.59 -16.01
CA ILE A 125 18.05 13.49 -15.71
C ILE A 125 18.87 13.25 -16.98
N THR A 126 18.40 12.37 -17.86
CA THR A 126 19.12 12.05 -19.11
C THR A 126 19.24 13.25 -20.04
N GLN A 127 18.28 14.18 -19.98
CA GLN A 127 18.31 15.42 -20.77
C GLN A 127 19.08 16.55 -20.07
N LEU A 128 18.81 16.79 -18.78
CA LEU A 128 19.39 17.91 -18.03
C LEU A 128 20.91 17.82 -17.91
N VAL A 129 21.45 16.62 -17.76
CA VAL A 129 22.90 16.37 -17.77
C VAL A 129 23.56 16.85 -19.07
N LEU A 130 22.87 16.68 -20.19
CA LEU A 130 23.37 17.10 -21.51
C LEU A 130 23.23 18.60 -21.69
N THR A 131 22.12 19.19 -21.24
CA THR A 131 21.93 20.66 -21.25
C THR A 131 22.95 21.38 -20.38
N LYS A 132 23.40 20.75 -19.29
CA LYS A 132 24.45 21.26 -18.39
C LYS A 132 25.88 21.07 -18.92
N ASN A 133 26.06 20.45 -20.09
CA ASN A 133 27.37 20.11 -20.65
C ASN A 133 28.30 19.38 -19.67
N GLU A 134 27.73 18.48 -18.86
CA GLU A 134 28.51 17.67 -17.94
C GLU A 134 29.37 16.65 -18.70
N ASN A 135 30.59 16.40 -18.21
CA ASN A 135 31.39 15.29 -18.72
C ASN A 135 30.76 13.95 -18.31
N TYR A 136 31.06 12.85 -19.02
CA TYR A 136 30.49 11.53 -18.71
C TYR A 136 30.62 11.11 -17.24
N GLY A 137 31.76 11.38 -16.59
CA GLY A 137 31.93 11.10 -15.16
C GLY A 137 31.07 11.98 -14.25
N GLN A 138 30.91 13.26 -14.59
CA GLN A 138 30.04 14.19 -13.86
C GLN A 138 28.57 13.82 -14.04
N ALA A 139 28.18 13.47 -15.26
CA ALA A 139 26.86 12.97 -15.64
C ALA A 139 26.43 11.76 -14.80
N LEU A 140 27.30 10.76 -14.64
CA LEU A 140 27.02 9.57 -13.85
C LEU A 140 26.87 9.89 -12.36
N VAL A 141 27.74 10.75 -11.81
CA VAL A 141 27.67 11.17 -10.42
C VAL A 141 26.42 12.02 -10.16
N ASN A 142 26.03 12.89 -11.09
CA ASN A 142 24.80 13.66 -11.03
C ASN A 142 23.57 12.73 -11.09
N ALA A 143 23.56 11.74 -11.97
CA ALA A 143 22.46 10.77 -12.05
C ALA A 143 22.31 9.94 -10.78
N PHE A 144 23.42 9.48 -10.22
CA PHE A 144 23.43 8.76 -8.95
C PHE A 144 22.96 9.66 -7.79
N GLY A 145 23.51 10.87 -7.67
CA GLY A 145 23.13 11.83 -6.64
C GLY A 145 21.66 12.28 -6.75
N SER A 146 21.16 12.47 -7.97
CA SER A 146 19.74 12.77 -8.23
C SER A 146 18.82 11.62 -7.80
N GLY A 147 19.23 10.37 -8.03
CA GLY A 147 18.53 9.20 -7.51
C GLY A 147 18.52 9.15 -5.98
N VAL A 148 19.66 9.45 -5.34
CA VAL A 148 19.73 9.55 -3.87
C VAL A 148 18.84 10.69 -3.37
N GLY A 149 18.80 11.83 -4.06
CA GLY A 149 17.87 12.93 -3.78
C GLY A 149 16.40 12.51 -3.88
N PHE A 150 16.06 11.69 -4.88
CA PHE A 150 14.73 11.09 -5.02
C PHE A 150 14.39 10.22 -3.79
N LEU A 151 15.31 9.34 -3.37
CA LEU A 151 15.15 8.50 -2.17
C LEU A 151 14.94 9.34 -0.90
N VAL A 152 15.76 10.36 -0.69
CA VAL A 152 15.67 11.26 0.47
C VAL A 152 14.31 11.94 0.50
N ALA A 153 13.88 12.54 -0.61
CA ALA A 153 12.58 13.21 -0.71
C ALA A 153 11.42 12.22 -0.47
N MET A 154 11.50 11.01 -1.02
CA MET A 154 10.49 9.96 -0.83
C MET A 154 10.36 9.50 0.62
N VAL A 155 11.48 9.23 1.29
CA VAL A 155 11.50 8.76 2.68
C VAL A 155 10.99 9.85 3.63
N ILE A 156 11.44 11.09 3.45
CA ILE A 156 10.96 12.23 4.24
C ILE A 156 9.45 12.39 4.06
N PHE A 157 8.98 12.37 2.81
CA PHE A 157 7.57 12.57 2.54
C PHE A 157 6.70 11.40 3.02
N ALA A 158 7.19 10.16 2.94
CA ALA A 158 6.49 9.00 3.50
C ALA A 158 6.32 9.12 5.02
N GLY A 159 7.36 9.58 5.74
CA GLY A 159 7.25 9.85 7.17
C GLY A 159 6.28 10.99 7.49
N VAL A 160 6.28 12.08 6.71
CA VAL A 160 5.31 13.18 6.86
C VAL A 160 3.90 12.66 6.61
N ARG A 161 3.69 11.92 5.53
CA ARG A 161 2.38 11.38 5.14
C ARG A 161 1.82 10.41 6.17
N GLU A 162 2.65 9.49 6.67
CA GLU A 162 2.26 8.55 7.72
C GLU A 162 1.83 9.30 9.01
N ARG A 163 2.48 10.43 9.31
CA ARG A 163 2.13 11.26 10.46
C ARG A 163 0.87 12.10 10.20
N THR A 164 0.71 12.62 8.99
CA THR A 164 -0.45 13.42 8.60
C THR A 164 -1.72 12.58 8.53
N GLU A 165 -1.65 11.37 7.98
CA GLU A 165 -2.80 10.43 7.92
C GLU A 165 -3.27 9.97 9.31
N ARG A 166 -2.44 10.14 10.36
CA ARG A 166 -2.81 9.90 11.76
C ARG A 166 -3.45 11.11 12.45
N ASN A 167 -3.49 12.28 11.82
CA ASN A 167 -4.09 13.48 12.40
C ASN A 167 -5.53 13.68 11.92
N ASP A 168 -6.31 14.38 12.75
CA ASP A 168 -7.70 14.72 12.43
C ASP A 168 -7.78 15.96 11.55
N PHE A 169 -8.35 15.80 10.36
CA PHE A 169 -8.63 16.90 9.45
C PHE A 169 -9.99 16.66 8.74
N PRO A 170 -10.64 17.72 8.22
CA PRO A 170 -11.99 17.62 7.64
C PRO A 170 -12.08 16.58 6.52
N LYS A 171 -13.26 15.93 6.39
CA LYS A 171 -13.48 14.87 5.38
C LYS A 171 -13.09 15.28 3.95
N PHE A 172 -13.29 16.55 3.59
CA PHE A 172 -12.94 17.06 2.25
C PHE A 172 -11.42 17.09 1.97
N MET A 173 -10.57 17.05 3.00
CA MET A 173 -9.11 17.04 2.86
C MET A 173 -8.51 15.63 2.79
N GLN A 174 -9.31 14.57 2.96
CA GLN A 174 -8.84 13.17 2.98
C GLN A 174 -8.26 12.70 1.65
N GLY A 175 -7.12 12.00 1.75
CA GLY A 175 -6.40 11.44 0.62
C GLY A 175 -5.53 12.47 -0.11
N LEU A 176 -5.81 12.67 -1.40
CA LEU A 176 -4.94 13.44 -2.30
C LEU A 176 -4.80 14.93 -1.90
N PRO A 177 -5.84 15.66 -1.47
CA PRO A 177 -5.71 17.09 -1.15
C PRO A 177 -4.69 17.36 -0.04
N ILE A 178 -4.77 16.67 1.10
CA ILE A 178 -3.80 16.83 2.19
C ILE A 178 -2.40 16.35 1.78
N THR A 179 -2.32 15.32 0.91
CA THR A 179 -1.05 14.84 0.36
C THR A 179 -0.37 15.93 -0.48
N LEU A 180 -1.11 16.67 -1.31
CA LEU A 180 -0.56 17.77 -2.11
C LEU A 180 -0.14 18.96 -1.24
N VAL A 181 -0.94 19.32 -0.22
CA VAL A 181 -0.59 20.39 0.71
C VAL A 181 0.69 20.05 1.48
N SER A 182 0.77 18.85 2.06
CA SER A 182 1.98 18.40 2.75
C SER A 182 3.20 18.33 1.83
N ALA A 183 3.04 17.86 0.58
CA ALA A 183 4.11 17.86 -0.41
C ALA A 183 4.62 19.27 -0.70
N SER A 184 3.73 20.25 -0.84
CA SER A 184 4.10 21.65 -1.05
C SER A 184 4.88 22.26 0.12
N LEU A 185 4.53 21.91 1.36
CA LEU A 185 5.25 22.35 2.56
C LEU A 185 6.65 21.73 2.65
N VAL A 186 6.78 20.45 2.30
CA VAL A 186 8.09 19.78 2.21
C VAL A 186 8.95 20.37 1.08
N ALA A 187 8.35 20.70 -0.07
CA ALA A 187 9.07 21.38 -1.14
C ALA A 187 9.54 22.77 -0.71
N ALA A 188 8.71 23.52 0.01
CA ALA A 188 9.05 24.85 0.52
C ALA A 188 10.22 24.83 1.52
N SER A 189 10.34 23.79 2.36
CA SER A 189 11.48 23.68 3.27
C SER A 189 12.80 23.42 2.53
N PHE A 190 12.75 22.75 1.38
CA PHE A 190 13.93 22.48 0.55
C PHE A 190 14.42 23.72 -0.23
N LEU A 191 13.57 24.72 -0.45
CA LEU A 191 14.00 26.01 -1.02
C LEU A 191 15.05 26.71 -0.15
N GLY A 192 15.08 26.43 1.17
CA GLY A 192 16.12 26.95 2.07
C GLY A 192 17.53 26.43 1.79
N PHE A 193 17.67 25.35 1.01
CA PHE A 193 18.96 24.81 0.56
C PHE A 193 19.45 25.44 -0.76
N ALA A 194 18.66 26.33 -1.36
CA ALA A 194 19.08 27.10 -2.52
C ALA A 194 20.30 27.98 -2.17
N GLY A 195 21.38 27.87 -2.94
CA GLY A 195 22.61 28.64 -2.73
C GLY A 195 23.56 28.11 -1.63
N MET A 196 23.20 27.02 -0.92
CA MET A 196 24.08 26.42 0.10
C MET A 196 25.38 25.89 -0.51
N VAL A 197 25.28 25.18 -1.63
CA VAL A 197 26.46 24.59 -2.31
C VAL A 197 27.35 25.68 -2.89
N ASP A 198 26.75 26.73 -3.48
CA ASP A 198 27.48 27.89 -4.00
C ASP A 198 28.24 28.65 -2.90
N GLY A 199 27.65 28.75 -1.70
CA GLY A 199 28.29 29.36 -0.53
C GLY A 199 29.41 28.51 0.08
N MET A 200 29.34 27.18 0.00
CA MET A 200 30.34 26.27 0.57
C MET A 200 31.54 26.01 -0.35
N PHE A 201 31.35 26.00 -1.66
CA PHE A 201 32.37 25.58 -2.63
C PHE A 201 32.74 26.67 -3.65
N GLY A 202 32.17 27.87 -3.53
CA GLY A 202 32.31 28.94 -4.51
C GLY A 202 31.47 28.67 -5.75
N SER A 203 30.99 29.73 -6.40
CA SER A 203 30.11 29.64 -7.56
C SER A 203 30.79 28.90 -8.72
N VAL A 204 30.48 27.62 -8.89
CA VAL A 204 30.74 26.90 -10.14
C VAL A 204 29.61 27.29 -11.09
N THR A 205 29.76 28.45 -11.72
CA THR A 205 28.86 28.89 -12.77
C THR A 205 28.97 27.94 -13.95
N LEU A 206 27.98 27.04 -14.09
CA LEU A 206 27.74 26.35 -15.35
C LEU A 206 27.02 27.35 -16.25
N GLU A 207 27.76 27.99 -17.15
CA GLU A 207 27.19 28.83 -18.19
C GLU A 207 26.26 27.98 -19.07
N ALA A 208 25.01 28.42 -19.21
CA ALA A 208 24.05 27.83 -20.15
C ALA A 208 24.51 28.11 -21.59
N PRO A 209 24.56 27.09 -22.48
CA PRO A 209 24.84 27.33 -23.89
C PRO A 209 23.65 28.01 -24.57
N LYS A 210 23.95 28.95 -25.46
CA LYS A 210 22.99 29.59 -26.36
C LYS A 210 22.45 28.55 -27.34
N THR A 211 21.13 28.40 -27.39
CA THR A 211 20.43 27.60 -28.39
C THR A 211 20.63 28.22 -29.77
N SER A 212 21.37 27.54 -30.65
CA SER A 212 21.42 27.89 -32.07
C SER A 212 20.18 27.35 -32.76
N THR A 213 19.30 28.26 -33.19
CA THR A 213 18.19 27.96 -34.09
C THR A 213 18.75 27.52 -35.45
N ILE A 214 18.43 26.29 -35.87
CA ILE A 214 18.74 25.78 -37.20
C ILE A 214 17.48 25.87 -38.06
N GLU A 215 17.57 26.60 -39.17
CA GLU A 215 16.57 26.58 -40.24
C GLU A 215 16.64 25.25 -41.00
N LEU A 216 15.54 24.50 -41.06
CA LEU A 216 15.46 23.26 -41.83
C LEU A 216 14.88 23.53 -43.23
N SER A 217 15.63 23.13 -44.27
CA SER A 217 15.09 22.87 -45.60
C SER A 217 15.55 21.49 -46.09
N GLY A 218 14.60 20.66 -46.55
CA GLY A 218 14.90 19.44 -47.31
C GLY A 218 14.13 18.18 -46.86
N SER A 219 13.55 17.47 -47.82
CA SER A 219 12.82 16.19 -47.67
C SER A 219 13.69 14.99 -47.23
N MET A 220 15.02 15.12 -47.30
CA MET A 220 15.98 14.08 -46.85
C MET A 220 16.17 14.05 -45.31
N GLN A 221 15.68 15.06 -44.59
CA GLN A 221 15.85 15.18 -43.13
C GLN A 221 14.92 14.26 -42.32
N ILE A 222 13.88 13.66 -42.91
CA ILE A 222 12.96 12.78 -42.19
C ILE A 222 13.42 11.30 -42.25
N ILE A 223 14.00 10.88 -43.37
CA ILE A 223 14.32 9.46 -43.61
C ILE A 223 15.42 8.96 -42.67
N ILE A 224 16.52 9.72 -42.54
CA ILE A 224 17.66 9.36 -41.68
C ILE A 224 17.22 9.11 -40.22
N PRO A 225 16.46 10.02 -39.58
CA PRO A 225 15.98 9.78 -38.23
C PRO A 225 14.97 8.65 -38.10
N VAL A 226 14.04 8.49 -39.06
CA VAL A 226 13.10 7.37 -39.07
C VAL A 226 13.85 6.04 -39.12
N VAL A 227 14.83 5.91 -40.02
CA VAL A 227 15.68 4.73 -40.13
C VAL A 227 16.48 4.50 -38.84
N THR A 228 17.05 5.56 -38.26
CA THR A 228 17.83 5.46 -37.02
C THR A 228 16.98 4.95 -35.84
N VAL A 229 15.77 5.48 -35.66
CA VAL A 229 14.83 5.02 -34.62
C VAL A 229 14.37 3.59 -34.87
N CYS A 230 14.06 3.22 -36.12
CA CYS A 230 13.68 1.87 -36.46
C CYS A 230 14.81 0.86 -36.15
N VAL A 231 16.06 1.20 -36.51
CA VAL A 231 17.23 0.33 -36.25
C VAL A 231 17.48 0.18 -34.75
N LEU A 232 17.46 1.27 -33.99
CA LEU A 232 17.61 1.22 -32.53
C LEU A 232 16.46 0.42 -31.88
N GLY A 233 15.23 0.61 -32.34
CA GLY A 233 14.06 -0.13 -31.87
C GLY A 233 14.20 -1.64 -32.11
N ILE A 234 14.62 -2.05 -33.31
CA ILE A 234 14.86 -3.47 -33.64
C ILE A 234 16.00 -4.04 -32.78
N LEU A 235 17.08 -3.28 -32.60
CA LEU A 235 18.23 -3.70 -31.79
C LEU A 235 17.83 -3.91 -30.32
N PHE A 236 17.13 -2.96 -29.71
CA PHE A 236 16.65 -3.10 -28.33
C PHE A 236 15.61 -4.22 -28.19
N ALA A 237 14.73 -4.40 -29.18
CA ALA A 237 13.77 -5.50 -29.20
C ALA A 237 14.47 -6.87 -29.27
N LEU A 238 15.52 -7.02 -30.07
CA LEU A 238 16.33 -8.25 -30.14
C LEU A 238 17.06 -8.51 -28.82
N ILE A 239 17.71 -7.50 -28.23
CA ILE A 239 18.37 -7.61 -26.93
C ILE A 239 17.36 -8.04 -25.87
N LEU A 240 16.18 -7.43 -25.86
CA LEU A 240 15.12 -7.77 -24.91
C LEU A 240 14.55 -9.17 -25.16
N SER A 241 14.41 -9.61 -26.42
CA SER A 241 13.97 -10.96 -26.76
C SER A 241 14.98 -12.02 -26.29
N VAL A 242 16.27 -11.77 -26.43
CA VAL A 242 17.33 -12.67 -25.93
C VAL A 242 17.39 -12.65 -24.40
N ALA A 243 17.32 -11.46 -23.79
CA ALA A 243 17.35 -11.34 -22.34
C ALA A 243 16.11 -11.98 -21.69
N SER A 244 14.92 -11.81 -22.27
CA SER A 244 13.68 -12.40 -21.75
C SER A 244 13.64 -13.92 -21.88
N THR A 245 14.28 -14.50 -22.89
CA THR A 245 14.38 -15.97 -23.04
C THR A 245 15.40 -16.57 -22.07
N ILE A 246 16.55 -15.93 -21.85
CA ILE A 246 17.56 -16.38 -20.87
C ILE A 246 17.08 -16.18 -19.42
N LEU A 247 16.36 -15.09 -19.17
CA LEU A 247 15.81 -14.74 -17.87
C LEU A 247 14.37 -15.22 -17.67
N ALA A 248 13.85 -16.06 -18.57
CA ALA A 248 12.53 -16.64 -18.44
C ALA A 248 12.45 -17.39 -17.10
N VAL A 249 11.68 -16.82 -16.18
CA VAL A 249 11.25 -17.52 -14.97
C VAL A 249 10.15 -18.48 -15.43
N PRO A 250 10.22 -19.78 -15.11
CA PRO A 250 9.12 -20.68 -15.38
C PRO A 250 7.89 -20.14 -14.66
N LYS A 251 6.95 -19.62 -15.44
CA LYS A 251 5.64 -19.22 -14.95
C LYS A 251 4.89 -20.50 -14.65
N ASP A 252 4.57 -20.73 -13.38
CA ASP A 252 3.68 -21.82 -13.04
C ASP A 252 2.30 -21.46 -13.57
N GLN A 253 1.85 -22.14 -14.64
CA GLN A 253 0.55 -21.87 -15.27
C GLN A 253 -0.59 -21.94 -14.25
N LYS A 254 -0.44 -22.79 -13.22
CA LYS A 254 -1.40 -22.90 -12.13
C LYS A 254 -1.48 -21.62 -11.30
N GLU A 255 -0.35 -20.97 -11.03
CA GLU A 255 -0.32 -19.72 -10.28
C GLU A 255 -1.03 -18.60 -11.04
N GLU A 256 -0.78 -18.48 -12.36
CA GLU A 256 -1.47 -17.47 -13.19
C GLU A 256 -2.98 -17.72 -13.27
N ASP A 257 -3.40 -18.96 -13.47
CA ASP A 257 -4.81 -19.33 -13.54
C ASP A 257 -5.52 -19.05 -12.21
N ILE A 258 -4.92 -19.44 -11.08
CA ILE A 258 -5.46 -19.16 -9.74
C ILE A 258 -5.47 -17.65 -9.46
N ARG A 259 -4.44 -16.93 -9.87
CA ARG A 259 -4.36 -15.47 -9.69
C ARG A 259 -5.45 -14.73 -10.45
N ALA A 260 -5.83 -15.21 -11.63
CA ALA A 260 -6.93 -14.68 -12.42
C ALA A 260 -8.30 -14.92 -11.77
N MET A 261 -8.45 -16.00 -11.00
CA MET A 261 -9.67 -16.29 -10.21
C MET A 261 -9.77 -15.45 -8.93
N LEU A 262 -8.67 -14.86 -8.45
CA LEU A 262 -8.65 -14.02 -7.26
C LEU A 262 -9.06 -12.56 -7.57
N PRO A 263 -9.73 -11.88 -6.63
CA PRO A 263 -10.24 -10.51 -6.85
C PRO A 263 -9.14 -9.42 -6.95
N GLY A 264 -7.86 -9.75 -6.85
CA GLY A 264 -6.75 -8.81 -7.01
C GLY A 264 -6.63 -7.73 -5.94
N ALA A 265 -7.38 -7.82 -4.84
CA ALA A 265 -7.44 -6.80 -3.80
C ALA A 265 -6.14 -6.65 -2.97
N ASN A 266 -5.23 -7.65 -3.00
CA ASN A 266 -3.93 -7.61 -2.31
C ASN A 266 -3.97 -7.17 -0.83
N CYS A 267 -5.05 -7.54 -0.11
CA CYS A 267 -5.28 -7.08 1.27
C CYS A 267 -4.58 -7.89 2.36
N GLY A 268 -4.00 -9.07 2.03
CA GLY A 268 -3.30 -9.94 2.99
C GLY A 268 -4.18 -10.65 4.02
N ALA A 269 -5.51 -10.50 3.98
CA ALA A 269 -6.43 -11.09 4.95
C ALA A 269 -6.38 -12.63 5.07
N CYS A 270 -5.94 -13.31 4.01
CA CYS A 270 -5.78 -14.76 3.98
C CYS A 270 -4.50 -15.26 4.68
N GLY A 271 -3.65 -14.36 5.21
CA GLY A 271 -2.37 -14.70 5.84
C GLY A 271 -1.16 -14.73 4.90
N PHE A 272 -1.35 -14.40 3.62
CA PHE A 272 -0.31 -14.34 2.60
C PHE A 272 0.01 -12.90 2.18
N SER A 273 1.13 -12.67 1.48
CA SER A 273 1.61 -11.35 1.05
C SER A 273 0.65 -10.58 0.12
N GLY A 274 -0.29 -11.26 -0.52
CA GLY A 274 -1.24 -10.69 -1.48
C GLY A 274 -2.00 -11.77 -2.24
N CYS A 275 -2.72 -11.39 -3.30
CA CYS A 275 -3.38 -12.35 -4.18
C CYS A 275 -2.36 -13.22 -4.91
N ASP A 276 -1.23 -12.64 -5.33
CA ASP A 276 -0.14 -13.37 -6.00
C ASP A 276 0.52 -14.37 -5.04
N GLY A 277 0.81 -13.96 -3.79
CA GLY A 277 1.35 -14.86 -2.77
C GLY A 277 0.40 -16.00 -2.38
N TYR A 278 -0.91 -15.73 -2.31
CA TYR A 278 -1.90 -16.77 -2.07
C TYR A 278 -2.06 -17.72 -3.27
N ALA A 279 -2.00 -17.19 -4.50
CA ALA A 279 -2.04 -18.01 -5.71
C ALA A 279 -0.83 -18.95 -5.80
N ALA A 280 0.38 -18.45 -5.49
CA ALA A 280 1.59 -19.26 -5.44
C ALA A 280 1.47 -20.40 -4.41
N ALA A 281 1.02 -20.10 -3.19
CA ALA A 281 0.85 -21.08 -2.13
C ALA A 281 -0.23 -22.13 -2.47
N LEU A 282 -1.29 -21.74 -3.18
CA LEU A 282 -2.31 -22.66 -3.69
C LEU A 282 -1.77 -23.56 -4.82
N ALA A 283 -0.97 -23.01 -5.75
CA ALA A 283 -0.34 -23.77 -6.83
C ALA A 283 0.65 -24.83 -6.29
N GLN A 284 1.36 -24.50 -5.21
CA GLN A 284 2.32 -25.38 -4.54
C GLN A 284 1.66 -26.36 -3.54
N GLY A 285 0.35 -26.23 -3.29
CA GLY A 285 -0.39 -27.09 -2.35
C GLY A 285 -0.14 -26.78 -0.87
N GLU A 286 0.51 -25.66 -0.56
CA GLU A 286 0.78 -25.20 0.81
C GLU A 286 -0.45 -24.56 1.46
N ALA A 287 -1.41 -24.10 0.65
CA ALA A 287 -2.63 -23.43 1.10
C ALA A 287 -3.90 -24.18 0.67
N LYS A 288 -4.97 -24.01 1.46
CA LYS A 288 -6.31 -24.54 1.13
C LYS A 288 -7.15 -23.50 0.38
N PRO A 289 -7.99 -23.91 -0.58
CA PRO A 289 -8.98 -23.02 -1.19
C PRO A 289 -9.98 -22.51 -0.15
N GLY A 290 -10.42 -21.26 -0.30
CA GLY A 290 -11.45 -20.65 0.56
C GLY A 290 -10.98 -19.71 1.65
N LEU A 291 -9.67 -19.42 1.73
CA LEU A 291 -9.13 -18.39 2.63
C LEU A 291 -9.33 -16.95 2.10
N CYS A 292 -9.68 -16.80 0.82
CA CYS A 292 -9.95 -15.49 0.23
C CYS A 292 -11.33 -14.97 0.64
N ALA A 293 -11.39 -14.28 1.79
CA ALA A 293 -12.63 -13.67 2.28
C ALA A 293 -13.28 -12.69 1.28
N PRO A 294 -12.55 -11.79 0.58
CA PRO A 294 -13.15 -10.93 -0.45
C PRO A 294 -13.76 -11.69 -1.63
N GLY A 295 -13.17 -12.82 -2.00
CA GLY A 295 -13.67 -13.67 -3.09
C GLY A 295 -14.82 -14.60 -2.67
N GLY A 296 -14.94 -14.85 -1.36
CA GLY A 296 -16.01 -15.65 -0.76
C GLY A 296 -16.12 -17.07 -1.34
N ALA A 297 -17.32 -17.64 -1.27
CA ALA A 297 -17.60 -18.99 -1.72
C ALA A 297 -17.45 -19.18 -3.25
N ILE A 298 -17.66 -18.12 -4.04
CA ILE A 298 -17.56 -18.19 -5.51
C ILE A 298 -16.12 -18.49 -5.91
N VAL A 299 -15.17 -17.70 -5.41
CA VAL A 299 -13.74 -17.87 -5.69
C VAL A 299 -13.21 -19.15 -5.05
N ALA A 300 -13.65 -19.48 -3.84
CA ALA A 300 -13.28 -20.73 -3.18
C ALA A 300 -13.64 -21.95 -4.03
N LYS A 301 -14.87 -21.99 -4.55
CA LYS A 301 -15.36 -23.07 -5.39
C LYS A 301 -14.60 -23.12 -6.72
N ALA A 302 -14.42 -22.00 -7.41
CA ALA A 302 -13.68 -21.95 -8.67
C ALA A 302 -12.25 -22.50 -8.52
N ILE A 303 -11.53 -22.06 -7.49
CA ILE A 303 -10.16 -22.54 -7.21
C ILE A 303 -10.16 -24.01 -6.78
N GLY A 304 -11.13 -24.43 -5.95
CA GLY A 304 -11.24 -25.81 -5.48
C GLY A 304 -11.59 -26.81 -6.60
N ASP A 305 -12.42 -26.40 -7.55
CA ASP A 305 -12.77 -27.17 -8.75
C ASP A 305 -11.54 -27.28 -9.67
N TYR A 306 -10.79 -26.20 -9.84
CA TYR A 306 -9.55 -26.19 -10.64
C TYR A 306 -8.44 -27.07 -10.05
N LEU A 307 -8.25 -27.01 -8.72
CA LEU A 307 -7.22 -27.79 -8.01
C LEU A 307 -7.65 -29.24 -7.72
N GLY A 308 -8.91 -29.62 -7.97
CA GLY A 308 -9.44 -30.95 -7.72
C GLY A 308 -9.55 -31.34 -6.23
N VAL A 309 -9.40 -30.39 -5.31
CA VAL A 309 -9.45 -30.62 -3.85
C VAL A 309 -10.79 -30.22 -3.22
N GLY A 310 -11.72 -29.67 -4.02
CA GLY A 310 -12.96 -29.10 -3.52
C GLY A 310 -12.73 -27.78 -2.80
N GLY A 311 -13.68 -26.86 -2.93
CA GLY A 311 -13.56 -25.50 -2.39
C GLY A 311 -14.77 -25.12 -1.57
N SER A 312 -14.61 -25.05 -0.25
CA SER A 312 -15.63 -24.50 0.65
C SER A 312 -15.07 -23.29 1.39
N ALA A 313 -15.69 -22.12 1.22
CA ALA A 313 -15.49 -21.01 2.13
C ALA A 313 -16.65 -20.95 3.10
N ASP A 314 -16.38 -21.17 4.38
CA ASP A 314 -17.33 -20.86 5.43
C ASP A 314 -17.45 -19.35 5.53
N ALA A 315 -18.55 -18.79 5.04
CA ALA A 315 -18.81 -17.36 5.13
C ALA A 315 -18.69 -16.91 6.59
N GLN A 316 -17.73 -16.02 6.88
CA GLN A 316 -17.53 -15.45 8.21
C GLN A 316 -18.13 -14.04 8.27
N VAL A 317 -18.51 -13.62 9.45
CA VAL A 317 -18.97 -12.25 9.72
C VAL A 317 -18.33 -11.75 11.01
N ALA A 318 -17.99 -10.46 11.01
CA ALA A 318 -17.43 -9.79 12.18
C ALA A 318 -18.54 -9.52 13.21
N VAL A 319 -18.28 -9.85 14.47
CA VAL A 319 -19.16 -9.56 15.59
C VAL A 319 -18.38 -8.79 16.65
N VAL A 320 -18.83 -7.57 16.93
CA VAL A 320 -18.29 -6.75 18.03
C VAL A 320 -18.81 -7.31 19.36
N GLN A 321 -17.92 -7.74 20.24
CA GLN A 321 -18.22 -8.26 21.57
C GLN A 321 -18.43 -7.14 22.60
N CYS A 322 -19.19 -6.11 22.24
CA CYS A 322 -19.55 -5.02 23.14
C CYS A 322 -20.92 -4.43 22.76
N LEU A 323 -21.82 -4.37 23.75
CA LEU A 323 -23.05 -3.56 23.73
C LEU A 323 -23.00 -2.38 24.72
N GLY A 324 -21.85 -2.15 25.37
CA GLY A 324 -21.63 -0.94 26.16
C GLY A 324 -21.63 0.27 25.24
N ASN A 325 -22.69 1.05 25.30
CA ASN A 325 -22.90 2.34 24.66
C ASN A 325 -22.93 3.45 25.73
N ASP A 326 -23.06 4.70 25.31
CA ASP A 326 -23.02 5.86 26.21
C ASP A 326 -24.18 5.86 27.24
N ASP A 327 -25.31 5.20 26.93
CA ASP A 327 -26.46 5.07 27.83
C ASP A 327 -26.24 4.07 28.99
N ASN A 328 -25.39 3.08 28.74
CA ASN A 328 -25.28 1.88 29.56
C ASN A 328 -23.89 1.64 30.14
N CYS A 329 -22.84 2.31 29.63
CA CYS A 329 -21.50 2.27 30.17
C CYS A 329 -21.02 3.68 30.46
N THR A 330 -20.50 3.93 31.66
CA THR A 330 -19.97 5.25 32.01
C THR A 330 -18.56 5.45 31.46
N ASP A 331 -18.18 6.70 31.22
CA ASP A 331 -16.80 7.08 30.95
C ASP A 331 -16.08 7.48 32.24
N LYS A 332 -14.79 7.11 32.33
CA LYS A 332 -13.94 7.47 33.47
C LYS A 332 -13.17 8.76 33.23
N VAL A 333 -12.89 9.05 31.95
CA VAL A 333 -12.16 10.24 31.50
C VAL A 333 -12.67 10.63 30.12
N VAL A 334 -12.66 11.93 29.84
CA VAL A 334 -12.83 12.45 28.47
C VAL A 334 -11.48 12.32 27.77
N TYR A 335 -11.44 11.63 26.64
CA TYR A 335 -10.23 11.50 25.85
C TYR A 335 -10.13 12.64 24.83
N GLU A 336 -9.13 13.49 25.01
CA GLU A 336 -8.74 14.52 24.03
C GLU A 336 -7.35 14.16 23.48
N GLY A 337 -7.31 13.66 22.25
CA GLY A 337 -6.09 13.19 21.63
C GLY A 337 -6.36 12.70 20.21
N ILE A 338 -5.40 11.98 19.63
CA ILE A 338 -5.52 11.41 18.29
C ILE A 338 -6.74 10.49 18.22
N SER A 339 -7.68 10.72 17.29
CA SER A 339 -8.93 9.95 17.16
C SER A 339 -8.75 8.52 16.63
N THR A 340 -7.91 7.73 17.31
CA THR A 340 -7.75 6.29 17.08
C THR A 340 -7.96 5.51 18.38
N CYS A 341 -8.59 4.34 18.26
CA CYS A 341 -8.68 3.39 19.36
C CYS A 341 -7.29 3.02 19.89
N ALA A 342 -6.31 2.84 18.99
CA ALA A 342 -4.93 2.50 19.37
C ALA A 342 -4.30 3.56 20.27
N ALA A 343 -4.39 4.85 19.91
CA ALA A 343 -3.85 5.93 20.72
C ALA A 343 -4.60 6.10 22.04
N ALA A 344 -5.94 6.04 22.01
CA ALA A 344 -6.74 6.16 23.23
C ALA A 344 -6.48 5.02 24.21
N SER A 345 -6.22 3.80 23.72
CA SER A 345 -5.90 2.67 24.58
C SER A 345 -4.59 2.85 25.37
N LEU A 346 -3.67 3.70 24.91
CA LEU A 346 -2.42 3.99 25.60
C LEU A 346 -2.59 5.01 26.73
N VAL A 347 -3.62 5.86 26.64
CA VAL A 347 -3.88 6.92 27.62
C VAL A 347 -4.93 6.44 28.62
N SER A 348 -4.50 6.14 29.85
CA SER A 348 -5.37 5.63 30.93
C SER A 348 -6.13 4.35 30.56
N GLY A 349 -5.71 3.63 29.53
CA GLY A 349 -6.39 2.45 29.02
C GLY A 349 -7.71 2.76 28.32
N GLY A 350 -7.92 3.95 27.72
CA GLY A 350 -9.14 4.36 27.00
C GLY A 350 -10.15 5.16 27.82
N PRO A 351 -11.11 5.87 27.18
CA PRO A 351 -12.07 6.77 27.86
C PRO A 351 -13.14 6.02 28.68
N THR A 352 -13.54 4.84 28.22
CA THR A 352 -14.60 4.06 28.85
C THR A 352 -14.18 3.52 30.21
N SER A 353 -15.10 3.56 31.18
CA SER A 353 -14.87 2.98 32.50
C SER A 353 -14.65 1.46 32.42
N CYS A 354 -15.27 0.80 31.44
CA CYS A 354 -15.01 -0.62 31.17
C CYS A 354 -13.67 -0.78 30.42
N ALA A 355 -12.74 -1.52 31.01
CA ALA A 355 -11.45 -1.83 30.38
C ALA A 355 -11.58 -2.75 29.15
N TYR A 356 -12.66 -3.53 29.08
CA TYR A 356 -12.94 -4.51 28.01
C TYR A 356 -14.00 -4.02 27.01
N GLY A 357 -14.42 -2.76 27.09
CA GLY A 357 -15.50 -2.21 26.26
C GLY A 357 -15.01 -1.70 24.91
N CYS A 358 -15.91 -1.42 23.96
CA CYS A 358 -15.58 -0.61 22.80
C CYS A 358 -15.28 0.82 23.26
N MET A 359 -14.31 1.50 22.65
CA MET A 359 -14.02 2.92 22.97
C MET A 359 -14.79 3.90 22.09
N GLY A 360 -15.53 3.42 21.09
CA GLY A 360 -16.32 4.29 20.21
C GLY A 360 -15.53 5.16 19.23
N ILE A 361 -14.21 5.00 19.11
CA ILE A 361 -13.38 5.90 18.28
C ILE A 361 -13.33 5.47 16.80
N GLY A 362 -13.31 4.16 16.52
CA GLY A 362 -13.59 3.66 15.17
C GLY A 362 -12.42 3.18 14.30
N ASP A 363 -11.30 2.71 14.86
CA ASP A 363 -10.22 2.08 14.05
C ASP A 363 -10.74 0.95 13.15
N CYS A 364 -11.70 0.18 13.65
CA CYS A 364 -12.39 -0.86 12.89
C CYS A 364 -13.26 -0.32 11.73
N VAL A 365 -13.80 0.89 11.85
CA VAL A 365 -14.52 1.58 10.78
C VAL A 365 -13.54 2.00 9.70
N ASN A 366 -12.42 2.64 10.09
CA ASN A 366 -11.37 3.07 9.16
C ASN A 366 -10.72 1.89 8.43
N ALA A 367 -10.63 0.72 9.07
CA ALA A 367 -10.12 -0.49 8.45
C ALA A 367 -11.09 -1.18 7.48
N CYS A 368 -12.40 -0.85 7.53
CA CYS A 368 -13.41 -1.52 6.73
C CYS A 368 -13.55 -0.89 5.34
N GLN A 369 -13.11 -1.60 4.29
CA GLN A 369 -13.25 -1.15 2.90
C GLN A 369 -14.65 -1.33 2.31
N TYR A 370 -15.54 -2.02 3.03
CA TYR A 370 -16.89 -2.39 2.58
C TYR A 370 -17.99 -1.59 3.29
N ASP A 371 -17.59 -0.60 4.09
CA ASP A 371 -18.48 0.27 4.87
C ASP A 371 -19.47 -0.53 5.75
N ALA A 372 -19.04 -1.72 6.20
CA ALA A 372 -19.84 -2.66 6.95
C ALA A 372 -19.83 -2.39 8.47
N ILE A 373 -19.06 -1.42 8.95
CA ILE A 373 -18.93 -1.11 10.37
C ILE A 373 -19.14 0.38 10.57
N GLN A 374 -19.95 0.74 11.56
CA GLN A 374 -20.18 2.12 11.96
C GLN A 374 -20.14 2.22 13.48
N VAL A 375 -19.68 3.35 14.02
CA VAL A 375 -19.86 3.62 15.45
C VAL A 375 -21.24 4.26 15.62
N CYS A 376 -22.08 3.63 16.43
CA CYS A 376 -23.38 4.14 16.82
C CYS A 376 -23.41 4.26 18.35
N ASN A 377 -23.61 5.48 18.86
CA ASN A 377 -23.78 5.72 20.31
C ASN A 377 -22.61 5.13 21.14
N GLY A 378 -21.36 5.50 20.81
CA GLY A 378 -20.17 5.03 21.54
C GLY A 378 -19.71 3.58 21.29
N ALA A 379 -20.43 2.80 20.47
CA ALA A 379 -20.06 1.40 20.18
C ALA A 379 -20.03 1.08 18.69
N ALA A 380 -19.07 0.24 18.27
CA ALA A 380 -19.02 -0.26 16.90
C ALA A 380 -20.14 -1.29 16.63
N VAL A 381 -20.87 -1.09 15.53
CA VAL A 381 -21.94 -1.95 15.05
C VAL A 381 -21.57 -2.45 13.66
N VAL A 382 -21.71 -3.75 13.44
CA VAL A 382 -21.42 -4.40 12.16
C VAL A 382 -22.73 -4.68 11.43
N ASP A 383 -22.80 -4.24 10.19
CA ASP A 383 -23.81 -4.65 9.21
C ASP A 383 -23.41 -5.99 8.60
N VAL A 384 -24.15 -7.03 8.99
CA VAL A 384 -23.92 -8.42 8.55
C VAL A 384 -24.20 -8.64 7.06
N THR A 385 -24.91 -7.72 6.40
CA THR A 385 -25.22 -7.83 4.97
C THR A 385 -24.04 -7.40 4.11
N ARG A 386 -23.34 -6.33 4.53
CA ARG A 386 -22.18 -5.75 3.84
C ARG A 386 -20.85 -6.38 4.27
N CYS A 387 -20.79 -7.01 5.45
CA CYS A 387 -19.58 -7.64 5.91
C CYS A 387 -19.22 -8.87 5.06
N VAL A 388 -18.03 -8.83 4.44
CA VAL A 388 -17.47 -9.92 3.63
C VAL A 388 -16.57 -10.87 4.42
N GLY A 389 -16.32 -10.62 5.71
CA GLY A 389 -15.51 -11.49 6.56
C GLY A 389 -13.99 -11.35 6.40
N CYS A 390 -13.48 -10.23 5.88
CA CYS A 390 -12.04 -10.03 5.58
C CYS A 390 -11.10 -9.84 6.80
N THR A 391 -11.60 -9.96 8.03
CA THR A 391 -10.84 -9.88 9.30
C THR A 391 -10.03 -8.61 9.58
N MET A 392 -9.96 -7.64 8.66
CA MET A 392 -9.20 -6.39 8.80
C MET A 392 -9.59 -5.61 10.06
N CYS A 393 -10.89 -5.55 10.35
CA CYS A 393 -11.40 -4.90 11.54
C CYS A 393 -10.97 -5.58 12.85
N ALA A 394 -10.85 -6.91 12.86
CA ALA A 394 -10.37 -7.66 14.03
C ALA A 394 -8.90 -7.38 14.33
N GLN A 395 -8.08 -7.24 13.29
CA GLN A 395 -6.66 -6.85 13.43
C GLN A 395 -6.51 -5.39 13.87
N ALA A 396 -7.37 -4.50 13.38
CA ALA A 396 -7.35 -3.09 13.71
C ALA A 396 -7.84 -2.77 15.14
N CYS A 397 -8.56 -3.69 15.80
CA CYS A 397 -9.10 -3.45 17.13
C CYS A 397 -8.04 -3.70 18.22
N PRO A 398 -7.51 -2.67 18.91
CA PRO A 398 -6.47 -2.85 19.92
C PRO A 398 -6.95 -3.58 21.19
N ARG A 399 -8.28 -3.63 21.41
CA ARG A 399 -8.91 -4.37 22.51
C ARG A 399 -9.40 -5.77 22.09
N HIS A 400 -9.15 -6.18 20.84
CA HIS A 400 -9.52 -7.49 20.31
C HIS A 400 -11.00 -7.88 20.48
N LEU A 401 -11.91 -6.90 20.39
CA LEU A 401 -13.34 -7.09 20.64
C LEU A 401 -14.09 -7.68 19.45
N ILE A 402 -13.48 -7.73 18.28
CA ILE A 402 -14.14 -8.18 17.07
C ILE A 402 -13.81 -9.64 16.85
N GLN A 403 -14.80 -10.49 17.05
CA GLN A 403 -14.70 -11.92 16.82
C GLN A 403 -15.27 -12.27 15.46
N MET A 404 -14.53 -13.05 14.69
CA MET A 404 -15.04 -13.65 13.45
C MET A 404 -15.83 -14.91 13.80
N VAL A 405 -17.06 -14.99 13.31
CA VAL A 405 -17.91 -16.18 13.51
C VAL A 405 -18.59 -16.58 12.21
N PRO A 406 -18.98 -17.86 12.05
CA PRO A 406 -19.70 -18.30 10.86
C PRO A 406 -21.02 -17.54 10.66
N LYS A 407 -21.32 -17.14 9.42
CA LYS A 407 -22.53 -16.44 9.00
C LYS A 407 -23.73 -17.40 8.95
N LYS A 408 -24.12 -17.89 10.12
CA LYS A 408 -25.29 -18.75 10.33
C LYS A 408 -26.12 -18.22 11.50
N ARG A 409 -27.38 -18.66 11.58
CA ARG A 409 -28.23 -18.34 12.72
C ARG A 409 -27.68 -19.01 13.99
N GLN A 410 -27.09 -18.22 14.87
CA GLN A 410 -26.52 -18.69 16.14
C GLN A 410 -26.60 -17.61 17.21
N ALA A 411 -26.42 -18.01 18.48
CA ALA A 411 -26.23 -17.06 19.55
C ALA A 411 -24.78 -16.54 19.53
N VAL A 412 -24.60 -15.26 19.78
CA VAL A 412 -23.28 -14.63 19.92
C VAL A 412 -23.23 -13.85 21.22
N ASN A 413 -22.11 -13.94 21.93
CA ASN A 413 -21.86 -13.12 23.10
C ASN A 413 -21.39 -11.73 22.64
N ARG A 414 -22.02 -10.68 23.18
CA ARG A 414 -21.75 -9.28 22.87
C ARG A 414 -21.11 -8.55 24.05
N CYS A 415 -20.33 -9.26 24.86
CA CYS A 415 -19.59 -8.70 25.98
C CYS A 415 -18.27 -9.43 26.15
N SER A 416 -17.14 -8.73 26.11
CA SER A 416 -15.80 -9.29 26.38
C SER A 416 -15.32 -9.11 27.83
N ASN A 417 -16.19 -8.62 28.72
CA ASN A 417 -15.80 -8.31 30.09
C ASN A 417 -15.51 -9.57 30.92
N CYS A 418 -14.39 -9.56 31.63
CA CYS A 418 -13.94 -10.64 32.50
C CYS A 418 -13.99 -10.30 34.00
N ASP A 419 -14.53 -9.13 34.36
CA ASP A 419 -14.65 -8.72 35.76
C ASP A 419 -15.77 -9.47 36.49
N LYS A 420 -15.62 -9.62 37.81
CA LYS A 420 -16.68 -10.16 38.67
C LYS A 420 -17.96 -9.32 38.55
N GLY A 421 -19.12 -9.96 38.70
CA GLY A 421 -20.42 -9.33 38.48
C GLY A 421 -20.64 -8.01 39.23
N ALA A 422 -20.23 -7.94 40.51
CA ALA A 422 -20.37 -6.72 41.32
C ALA A 422 -19.56 -5.52 40.80
N ALA A 423 -18.37 -5.77 40.23
CA ALA A 423 -17.57 -4.71 39.60
C ALA A 423 -18.18 -4.31 38.25
N THR A 424 -18.63 -5.31 37.48
CA THR A 424 -19.27 -5.11 36.18
C THR A 424 -20.51 -4.22 36.27
N THR A 425 -21.41 -4.47 37.23
CA THR A 425 -22.66 -3.71 37.39
C THR A 425 -22.45 -2.27 37.82
N LYS A 426 -21.31 -1.93 38.43
CA LYS A 426 -20.96 -0.54 38.76
C LYS A 426 -20.63 0.27 37.51
N VAL A 427 -20.13 -0.40 36.47
CA VAL A 427 -19.56 0.23 35.27
C VAL A 427 -20.48 0.11 34.06
N CYS A 428 -21.15 -1.03 33.89
CA CYS A 428 -21.96 -1.32 32.71
C CYS A 428 -23.31 -1.99 33.05
N LYS A 429 -24.40 -1.36 32.60
CA LYS A 429 -25.79 -1.84 32.72
C LYS A 429 -26.13 -3.02 31.80
N VAL A 430 -25.25 -3.44 30.90
CA VAL A 430 -25.46 -4.59 29.99
C VAL A 430 -24.28 -5.56 29.94
N GLY A 431 -23.37 -5.48 30.93
CA GLY A 431 -22.20 -6.35 31.01
C GLY A 431 -22.50 -7.76 31.52
N CYS A 432 -21.75 -8.74 31.03
CA CYS A 432 -21.84 -10.13 31.48
C CYS A 432 -21.32 -10.24 32.91
N ILE A 433 -22.08 -10.94 33.76
CA ILE A 433 -21.79 -11.11 35.19
C ILE A 433 -21.41 -12.56 35.56
N GLY A 434 -21.24 -13.43 34.55
CA GLY A 434 -20.85 -14.83 34.77
C GLY A 434 -21.87 -15.71 35.51
N CYS A 435 -23.17 -15.37 35.48
CA CYS A 435 -24.19 -16.10 36.27
C CYS A 435 -24.48 -17.54 35.83
N GLY A 436 -24.04 -17.95 34.62
CA GLY A 436 -24.19 -19.30 34.10
C GLY A 436 -25.60 -19.75 33.69
N LYS A 437 -26.62 -18.89 33.77
CA LYS A 437 -28.00 -19.22 33.33
C LYS A 437 -28.05 -19.65 31.86
N CYS A 438 -27.30 -18.97 31.00
CA CYS A 438 -27.21 -19.29 29.58
C CYS A 438 -26.61 -20.67 29.31
N ALA A 439 -25.59 -21.08 30.07
CA ALA A 439 -25.00 -22.41 29.97
C ALA A 439 -25.98 -23.50 30.41
N LYS A 440 -26.70 -23.28 31.53
CA LYS A 440 -27.67 -24.25 32.07
C LYS A 440 -28.88 -24.49 31.16
N VAL A 441 -29.37 -23.46 30.46
CA VAL A 441 -30.53 -23.60 29.57
C VAL A 441 -30.15 -24.13 28.18
N CYS A 442 -28.86 -24.26 27.86
CA CYS A 442 -28.42 -24.66 26.53
C CYS A 442 -28.60 -26.18 26.33
N PRO A 443 -29.49 -26.65 25.43
CA PRO A 443 -29.76 -28.08 25.24
C PRO A 443 -28.61 -28.84 24.54
N LYS A 444 -27.60 -28.11 24.03
CA LYS A 444 -26.45 -28.65 23.31
C LYS A 444 -25.12 -28.33 24.00
N GLU A 445 -25.17 -27.78 25.21
CA GLU A 445 -23.97 -27.42 25.99
C GLU A 445 -22.96 -26.60 25.18
N ALA A 446 -23.48 -25.72 24.32
CA ALA A 446 -22.67 -24.90 23.41
C ALA A 446 -22.09 -23.65 24.09
N ILE A 447 -22.34 -23.43 25.37
CA ILE A 447 -21.95 -22.23 26.09
C ILE A 447 -21.08 -22.61 27.29
N THR A 448 -19.87 -22.06 27.32
CA THR A 448 -18.96 -22.18 28.46
C THR A 448 -18.89 -20.85 29.21
N ILE A 449 -18.70 -20.92 30.53
CA ILE A 449 -18.46 -19.74 31.36
C ILE A 449 -17.03 -19.81 31.87
N GLU A 450 -16.20 -18.87 31.44
CA GLU A 450 -14.80 -18.76 31.84
C GLU A 450 -14.51 -17.30 32.19
N ASN A 451 -13.76 -17.06 33.26
CA ASN A 451 -13.40 -15.72 33.73
C ASN A 451 -14.61 -14.77 33.84
N PHE A 452 -15.74 -15.27 34.37
CA PHE A 452 -17.00 -14.51 34.51
C PHE A 452 -17.62 -14.02 33.17
N ASN A 453 -17.13 -14.54 32.04
CA ASN A 453 -17.62 -14.26 30.70
C ASN A 453 -18.25 -15.51 30.06
N ALA A 454 -19.15 -15.34 29.08
CA ALA A 454 -19.81 -16.45 28.41
C ALA A 454 -19.28 -16.60 26.98
N THR A 455 -18.75 -17.77 26.63
CA THR A 455 -18.29 -18.04 25.25
C THR A 455 -19.23 -19.03 24.58
N VAL A 456 -19.62 -18.76 23.34
CA VAL A 456 -20.50 -19.64 22.55
C VAL A 456 -19.65 -20.38 21.52
N ASP A 457 -19.73 -21.70 21.52
CA ASP A 457 -19.16 -22.57 20.50
C ASP A 457 -20.08 -22.58 19.26
N PRO A 458 -19.64 -22.01 18.12
CA PRO A 458 -20.41 -22.00 16.88
C PRO A 458 -20.76 -23.39 16.38
N GLN A 459 -19.92 -24.41 16.60
CA GLN A 459 -20.13 -25.75 16.05
C GLN A 459 -21.27 -26.49 16.75
N LYS A 460 -21.42 -26.29 18.05
CA LYS A 460 -22.49 -26.91 18.85
C LYS A 460 -23.79 -26.11 18.86
N CYS A 461 -23.74 -24.81 18.61
CA CYS A 461 -24.91 -23.94 18.68
C CYS A 461 -25.90 -24.23 17.53
N VAL A 462 -27.12 -24.62 17.90
CA VAL A 462 -28.25 -24.85 16.96
C VAL A 462 -29.13 -23.62 16.75
N GLY A 463 -28.78 -22.47 17.35
CA GLY A 463 -29.50 -21.21 17.14
C GLY A 463 -30.93 -21.15 17.71
N CYS A 464 -31.23 -21.93 18.77
CA CYS A 464 -32.56 -22.01 19.38
C CYS A 464 -33.01 -20.73 20.12
N GLY A 465 -32.08 -19.87 20.55
CA GLY A 465 -32.38 -18.60 21.22
C GLY A 465 -32.84 -18.69 22.68
N LEU A 466 -32.81 -19.86 23.32
CA LEU A 466 -33.18 -19.98 24.73
C LEU A 466 -32.23 -19.19 25.64
N CYS A 467 -30.93 -19.24 25.35
CA CYS A 467 -29.90 -18.53 26.12
C CYS A 467 -30.01 -17.00 26.03
N THR A 468 -30.55 -16.46 24.94
CA THR A 468 -30.73 -15.01 24.78
C THR A 468 -31.91 -14.51 25.61
N LYS A 469 -32.98 -15.32 25.73
CA LYS A 469 -34.16 -15.00 26.56
C LYS A 469 -33.85 -15.05 28.05
N GLU A 470 -33.06 -16.04 28.48
CA GLU A 470 -32.71 -16.25 29.89
C GLU A 470 -31.56 -15.36 30.40
N CYS A 471 -30.90 -14.60 29.51
CA CYS A 471 -29.80 -13.74 29.91
C CYS A 471 -30.36 -12.47 30.59
N PRO A 472 -30.21 -12.30 31.92
CA PRO A 472 -30.80 -11.15 32.64
C PRO A 472 -30.14 -9.82 32.28
N ARG A 473 -29.00 -9.87 31.56
CA ARG A 473 -28.21 -8.71 31.16
C ARG A 473 -28.29 -8.42 29.65
N GLY A 474 -28.93 -9.30 28.87
CA GLY A 474 -29.01 -9.17 27.42
C GLY A 474 -27.69 -9.30 26.66
N CYS A 475 -26.64 -9.88 27.27
CA CYS A 475 -25.32 -9.98 26.65
C CYS A 475 -25.26 -10.96 25.46
N LEU A 476 -26.19 -11.92 25.40
CA LEU A 476 -26.29 -12.88 24.30
C LEU A 476 -27.36 -12.42 23.32
N THR A 477 -26.97 -12.18 22.08
CA THR A 477 -27.90 -11.80 21.00
C THR A 477 -27.93 -12.88 19.93
N MET A 478 -29.06 -12.99 19.23
CA MET A 478 -29.15 -13.84 18.04
C MET A 478 -28.54 -13.11 16.85
N MET A 479 -27.63 -13.78 16.13
CA MET A 479 -27.23 -13.35 14.81
C MET A 479 -28.37 -13.68 13.83
N LEU A 480 -28.99 -12.63 13.30
CA LEU A 480 -29.97 -12.73 12.23
C LEU A 480 -29.23 -12.59 10.91
N VAL A 481 -29.12 -13.68 10.16
CA VAL A 481 -28.69 -13.63 8.76
C VAL A 481 -29.97 -13.41 7.95
N PRO A 482 -30.14 -12.28 7.23
CA PRO A 482 -31.27 -12.15 6.33
C PRO A 482 -31.25 -13.33 5.35
N LYS A 483 -32.44 -13.88 5.04
CA LYS A 483 -32.54 -14.93 4.00
C LYS A 483 -31.90 -14.38 2.74
N ALA A 484 -31.07 -15.19 2.09
CA ALA A 484 -30.50 -14.82 0.80
C ALA A 484 -31.66 -14.51 -0.15
N ASP A 485 -31.86 -13.23 -0.46
CA ASP A 485 -32.69 -12.87 -1.59
C ASP A 485 -32.05 -13.50 -2.82
N THR A 486 -32.85 -14.25 -3.56
CA THR A 486 -32.58 -14.74 -4.91
C THR A 486 -31.85 -13.64 -5.69
N PRO A 487 -30.75 -13.94 -6.42
CA PRO A 487 -29.99 -12.92 -7.12
C PRO A 487 -30.94 -12.09 -7.98
N ALA A 488 -30.94 -10.78 -7.74
CA ALA A 488 -31.58 -9.84 -8.64
C ALA A 488 -30.88 -9.97 -9.99
N ASN A 489 -31.57 -10.57 -10.95
CA ASN A 489 -31.28 -10.38 -12.37
C ASN A 489 -31.21 -8.88 -12.64
N THR A 490 -30.01 -8.37 -12.99
CA THR A 490 -29.68 -7.66 -14.24
C THR A 490 -28.33 -6.97 -14.08
#